data_AF-A0A532UNV2-F1
#
_entry.id   AF-A0A532UNV2-F1
#
_cell.length_a   1.000
_cell.length_b   1.000
_cell.length_c   1.000
_cell.angle_alpha   90.00
_cell.angle_beta   90.00
_cell.angle_gamma   90.00
#
_symmetry.space_group_name_H-M   'P 1'
#
loop_
_entity.id
_entity.type
_entity.pdbx_description
1 polymer ?
#
loop_
_entity_poly.entity_id
_entity_poly.type
_entity_poly.pdbx_seq_one_letter_code
_entity_poly.pdbx_strand_id
1 'polypeptide(L)'
;MPDINAEELLEKAWDEFRRDYDERVREYSESLGREDEEKAKKEHWILWNEADLMVQLGRYTYDHLARNSPSAVEMHFEKNLTRANFEGYDFEGSLDELKKRLKRKQGPKVDLIIVQENSLGRFLLCAEAKFFHCSEESISRGKRTAKTAIEKDIETLVAIRDLGIAERVIFILFDDYYWIRNEDIESFVENACKEHKIIPLMHNSKAKVEPWK
;
A
#
# COMPACT_ATOMS: atom_id res chain seq x y z
N MET A 1 -8.39 24.99 -11.63
CA MET A 1 -7.06 24.46 -11.28
C MET A 1 -6.86 23.19 -12.09
N PRO A 2 -5.65 22.82 -12.52
CA PRO A 2 -5.46 21.51 -13.15
C PRO A 2 -5.87 20.43 -12.14
N ASP A 3 -6.71 19.49 -12.56
CA ASP A 3 -7.07 18.33 -11.76
C ASP A 3 -5.79 17.54 -11.47
N ILE A 4 -5.43 17.42 -10.19
CA ILE A 4 -4.28 16.62 -9.79
C ILE A 4 -4.66 15.16 -9.98
N ASN A 5 -3.97 14.47 -10.87
CA ASN A 5 -4.12 13.04 -11.06
C ASN A 5 -3.41 12.29 -9.90
N ALA A 6 -4.14 12.05 -8.81
CA ALA A 6 -3.61 11.40 -7.61
C ALA A 6 -3.06 9.99 -7.88
N GLU A 7 -3.62 9.29 -8.87
CA GLU A 7 -3.18 7.98 -9.32
C GLU A 7 -1.77 8.07 -9.96
N GLU A 8 -1.61 8.94 -10.96
CA GLU A 8 -0.31 9.15 -11.64
C GLU A 8 0.76 9.68 -10.67
N LEU A 9 0.36 10.51 -9.71
CA LEU A 9 1.26 11.00 -8.66
C LEU A 9 1.77 9.83 -7.80
N LEU A 10 0.88 8.95 -7.36
CA LEU A 10 1.25 7.81 -6.52
C LEU A 10 2.08 6.78 -7.30
N GLU A 11 1.77 6.55 -8.58
CA GLU A 11 2.54 5.68 -9.48
C GLU A 11 3.98 6.16 -9.64
N LYS A 12 4.19 7.46 -9.87
CA LYS A 12 5.54 8.04 -9.98
C LYS A 12 6.31 7.92 -8.67
N ALA A 13 5.64 8.22 -7.55
CA ALA A 13 6.23 8.09 -6.22
C ALA A 13 6.62 6.63 -5.91
N TRP A 14 5.76 5.68 -6.30
CA TRP A 14 6.02 4.25 -6.18
C TRP A 14 7.22 3.82 -7.01
N ASP A 15 7.34 4.28 -8.25
CA ASP A 15 8.46 3.97 -9.13
C ASP A 15 9.79 4.51 -8.61
N GLU A 16 9.81 5.75 -8.10
CA GLU A 16 11.00 6.31 -7.45
C GLU A 16 11.37 5.54 -6.19
N PHE A 17 10.39 5.26 -5.33
CA PHE A 17 10.58 4.50 -4.10
C PHE A 17 11.18 3.10 -4.36
N ARG A 18 10.62 2.33 -5.31
CA ARG A 18 11.13 0.97 -5.60
C ARG A 18 12.58 0.98 -6.09
N ARG A 19 12.95 1.97 -6.91
CA ARG A 19 14.34 2.11 -7.39
C ARG A 19 15.31 2.42 -6.25
N ASP A 20 14.96 3.38 -5.39
CA ASP A 20 15.77 3.72 -4.21
C ASP A 20 15.87 2.54 -3.23
N TYR A 21 14.77 1.81 -3.02
CA TYR A 21 14.77 0.61 -2.20
C TYR A 21 15.74 -0.44 -2.74
N ASP A 22 15.63 -0.80 -4.03
CA ASP A 22 16.52 -1.78 -4.66
C ASP A 22 17.99 -1.35 -4.64
N GLU A 23 18.28 -0.06 -4.87
CA GLU A 23 19.62 0.50 -4.79
C GLU A 23 20.21 0.34 -3.39
N ARG A 24 19.47 0.76 -2.36
CA ARG A 24 19.91 0.64 -0.97
C ARG A 24 20.07 -0.82 -0.54
N VAL A 25 19.19 -1.72 -0.98
CA VAL A 25 19.32 -3.17 -0.71
C VAL A 25 20.64 -3.70 -1.26
N ARG A 26 21.01 -3.31 -2.48
CA ARG A 26 22.28 -3.72 -3.10
C ARG A 26 23.47 -3.17 -2.33
N GLU A 27 23.46 -1.89 -1.98
CA GLU A 27 24.52 -1.25 -1.18
C GLU A 27 24.72 -1.93 0.18
N TYR A 28 23.62 -2.21 0.89
CA TYR A 28 23.69 -2.93 2.16
C TYR A 28 24.24 -4.34 1.97
N SER A 29 23.76 -5.05 0.95
CA SER A 29 24.22 -6.41 0.65
C SER A 29 25.73 -6.43 0.37
N GLU A 30 26.23 -5.55 -0.49
CA GLU A 30 27.66 -5.40 -0.78
C GLU A 30 28.50 -5.11 0.47
N SER A 31 27.98 -4.28 1.38
CA SER A 31 28.67 -3.89 2.62
C SER A 31 28.86 -5.03 3.62
N LEU A 32 28.04 -6.08 3.56
CA LEU A 32 28.11 -7.24 4.47
C LEU A 32 29.19 -8.26 4.07
N GLY A 33 29.68 -8.20 2.83
CA GLY A 33 30.63 -9.18 2.27
C GLY A 33 30.00 -10.54 1.93
N ARG A 34 30.63 -11.29 1.03
CA ARG A 34 30.08 -12.53 0.42
C ARG A 34 29.86 -13.69 1.41
N GLU A 35 30.41 -13.63 2.62
CA GLU A 35 30.40 -14.75 3.57
C GLU A 35 29.04 -14.97 4.25
N ASP A 36 28.10 -14.03 4.14
CA ASP A 36 26.80 -14.11 4.80
C ASP A 36 25.61 -13.84 3.85
N GLU A 37 25.71 -14.33 2.61
CA GLU A 37 24.66 -14.18 1.57
C GLU A 37 23.29 -14.68 2.04
N GLU A 38 23.26 -15.77 2.82
CA GLU A 38 22.03 -16.33 3.40
C GLU A 38 21.42 -15.44 4.49
N LYS A 39 22.24 -14.65 5.18
CA LYS A 39 21.79 -13.68 6.18
C LYS A 39 21.34 -12.38 5.53
N ALA A 40 22.06 -11.90 4.51
CA ALA A 40 21.65 -10.73 3.72
C ALA A 40 20.25 -10.93 3.10
N LYS A 41 19.94 -12.14 2.64
CA LYS A 41 18.60 -12.53 2.14
C LYS A 41 17.50 -12.49 3.21
N LYS A 42 17.85 -12.54 4.50
CA LYS A 42 16.88 -12.63 5.62
C LYS A 42 16.84 -11.36 6.47
N GLU A 43 17.80 -10.45 6.32
CA GLU A 43 17.86 -9.21 7.11
C GLU A 43 17.00 -8.08 6.52
N HIS A 44 16.54 -7.21 7.42
CA HIS A 44 15.64 -6.10 7.14
C HIS A 44 16.38 -4.79 7.38
N TRP A 45 16.61 -4.04 6.31
CA TRP A 45 17.47 -2.85 6.37
C TRP A 45 16.70 -1.56 6.15
N ILE A 46 15.63 -1.61 5.36
CA ILE A 46 14.98 -0.40 4.82
C ILE A 46 13.51 -0.31 5.22
N LEU A 47 12.76 -1.42 5.23
CA LEU A 47 11.36 -1.47 5.65
C LEU A 47 11.11 -2.62 6.63
N TRP A 48 10.34 -2.36 7.68
CA TRP A 48 10.04 -3.35 8.72
C TRP A 48 8.56 -3.78 8.72
N ASN A 49 7.65 -2.92 8.26
CA ASN A 49 6.20 -3.17 8.26
C ASN A 49 5.46 -2.25 7.27
N GLU A 50 4.13 -2.38 7.19
CA GLU A 50 3.27 -1.53 6.35
C GLU A 50 3.36 -0.03 6.69
N ALA A 51 3.53 0.33 7.96
CA ALA A 51 3.61 1.73 8.36
C ALA A 51 4.88 2.40 7.82
N ASP A 52 6.03 1.71 7.85
CA ASP A 52 7.28 2.21 7.24
C ASP A 52 7.12 2.40 5.73
N LEU A 53 6.46 1.45 5.07
CA LEU A 53 6.16 1.53 3.63
C LEU A 53 5.33 2.78 3.32
N MET A 54 4.28 3.04 4.12
CA MET A 54 3.43 4.21 3.96
C MET A 54 4.17 5.52 4.23
N VAL A 55 5.06 5.56 5.22
CA VAL A 55 5.89 6.74 5.48
C VAL A 55 6.83 7.03 4.31
N GLN A 56 7.52 6.02 3.78
CA GLN A 56 8.40 6.21 2.62
C GLN A 56 7.60 6.65 1.39
N LEU A 57 6.49 5.97 1.10
CA LEU A 57 5.65 6.34 -0.04
C LEU A 57 5.09 7.76 0.09
N GLY A 58 4.70 8.17 1.30
CA GLY A 58 4.30 9.53 1.62
C GLY A 58 5.41 10.55 1.33
N ARG A 59 6.65 10.27 1.74
CA ARG A 59 7.81 11.12 1.43
C ARG A 59 8.00 11.30 -0.07
N TYR A 60 8.06 10.22 -0.85
CA TYR A 60 8.23 10.30 -2.31
C TYR A 60 7.06 11.05 -2.97
N THR A 61 5.83 10.85 -2.47
CA THR A 61 4.66 11.55 -2.97
C THR A 61 4.74 13.05 -2.72
N TYR A 62 5.13 13.48 -1.51
CA TYR A 62 5.35 14.90 -1.20
C TYR A 62 6.49 15.51 -2.01
N ASP A 63 7.57 14.77 -2.26
CA ASP A 63 8.67 15.23 -3.12
C ASP A 63 8.19 15.50 -4.56
N HIS A 64 7.35 14.62 -5.11
CA HIS A 64 6.74 14.85 -6.42
C HIS A 64 5.80 16.05 -6.42
N LEU A 65 5.00 16.24 -5.36
CA LEU A 65 4.14 17.41 -5.23
C LEU A 65 4.96 18.70 -5.23
N ALA A 66 5.97 18.78 -4.36
CA ALA A 66 6.84 19.96 -4.21
C ALA A 66 7.55 20.35 -5.51
N ARG A 67 7.93 19.37 -6.34
CA ARG A 67 8.59 19.60 -7.64
C ARG A 67 7.63 20.08 -8.74
N ASN A 68 6.33 19.76 -8.65
CA ASN A 68 5.41 19.90 -9.79
C ASN A 68 4.26 20.89 -9.59
N SER A 69 3.87 21.28 -8.36
CA SER A 69 2.85 22.32 -8.10
C SER A 69 2.74 22.64 -6.60
N PRO A 70 2.39 23.88 -6.17
CA PRO A 70 1.88 24.08 -4.81
C PRO A 70 0.64 23.20 -4.63
N SER A 71 0.73 22.19 -3.76
CA SER A 71 -0.22 21.09 -3.73
C SER A 71 -1.43 21.42 -2.87
N ALA A 72 -2.59 21.57 -3.51
CA ALA A 72 -3.87 21.61 -2.83
C ALA A 72 -4.38 20.18 -2.54
N VAL A 73 -3.49 19.28 -2.11
CA VAL A 73 -3.84 17.92 -1.71
C VAL A 73 -3.31 17.63 -0.32
N GLU A 74 -4.06 16.83 0.42
CA GLU A 74 -3.70 16.34 1.74
C GLU A 74 -3.64 14.81 1.71
N MET A 75 -2.67 14.25 2.42
CA MET A 75 -2.54 12.80 2.59
C MET A 75 -2.78 12.43 4.05
N HIS A 76 -3.64 11.43 4.26
CA HIS A 76 -3.87 10.86 5.56
C HIS A 76 -3.47 9.39 5.56
N PHE A 77 -2.72 9.00 6.58
CA PHE A 77 -2.32 7.62 6.79
C PHE A 77 -3.16 6.98 7.89
N GLU A 78 -3.41 5.69 7.74
CA GLU A 78 -3.90 4.83 8.82
C GLU A 78 -5.23 5.32 9.46
N LYS A 79 -6.17 5.83 8.65
CA LYS A 79 -7.42 6.42 9.14
C LYS A 79 -8.58 5.44 9.11
N ASN A 80 -9.37 5.45 10.20
CA ASN A 80 -10.65 4.73 10.24
C ASN A 80 -11.72 5.54 9.49
N LEU A 81 -12.43 4.91 8.55
CA LEU A 81 -13.55 5.51 7.84
C LEU A 81 -14.81 5.52 8.70
N THR A 82 -14.88 6.48 9.63
CA THR A 82 -16.00 6.69 10.56
C THR A 82 -16.56 8.09 10.41
N ARG A 83 -17.84 8.27 10.76
CA ARG A 83 -18.50 9.59 10.71
C ARG A 83 -17.76 10.63 11.54
N ALA A 84 -17.23 10.24 12.71
CA ALA A 84 -16.46 11.13 13.57
C ALA A 84 -15.15 11.64 12.93
N ASN A 85 -14.55 10.90 12.00
CA ASN A 85 -13.32 11.32 11.32
C ASN A 85 -13.60 12.12 10.04
N PHE A 86 -14.79 12.01 9.47
CA PHE A 86 -15.16 12.58 8.18
C PHE A 86 -16.55 13.24 8.26
N GLU A 87 -16.79 13.98 9.34
CA GLU A 87 -18.04 14.73 9.55
C GLU A 87 -18.18 15.80 8.46
N GLY A 88 -19.37 15.90 7.85
CA GLY A 88 -19.66 16.88 6.82
C GLY A 88 -19.17 16.53 5.41
N TYR A 89 -18.53 15.37 5.21
CA TYR A 89 -18.19 14.90 3.87
C TYR A 89 -19.44 14.44 3.10
N ASP A 90 -19.44 14.64 1.78
CA ASP A 90 -20.57 14.28 0.90
C ASP A 90 -20.96 12.79 0.97
N PHE A 91 -19.98 11.92 1.28
CA PHE A 91 -20.17 10.49 1.43
C PHE A 91 -20.41 10.04 2.88
N GLU A 92 -20.57 10.96 3.85
CA GLU A 92 -20.71 10.60 5.28
C GLU A 92 -21.81 9.54 5.51
N GLY A 93 -22.94 9.67 4.80
CA GLY A 93 -24.05 8.69 4.85
C GLY A 93 -23.67 7.29 4.36
N SER A 94 -22.67 7.18 3.48
CA SER A 94 -22.15 5.90 2.97
C SER A 94 -21.28 5.15 3.98
N LEU A 95 -20.78 5.81 5.04
CA LEU A 95 -19.87 5.18 6.01
C LEU A 95 -20.57 4.12 6.87
N ASP A 96 -21.85 4.33 7.22
CA ASP A 96 -22.65 3.33 7.93
C ASP A 96 -22.96 2.12 7.04
N GLU A 97 -23.16 2.35 5.74
CA GLU A 97 -23.37 1.27 4.76
C GLU A 97 -22.08 0.47 4.53
N LEU A 98 -20.93 1.15 4.41
CA LEU A 98 -19.62 0.50 4.31
C LEU A 98 -19.38 -0.45 5.49
N LYS A 99 -19.65 0.02 6.72
CA LYS A 99 -19.53 -0.79 7.93
C LYS A 99 -20.43 -2.04 7.89
N LYS A 100 -21.69 -1.90 7.45
CA LYS A 100 -22.63 -3.03 7.32
C LYS A 100 -22.18 -4.02 6.25
N ARG A 101 -21.80 -3.53 5.07
CA ARG A 101 -21.34 -4.36 3.94
C ARG A 101 -20.13 -5.21 4.33
N LEU A 102 -19.16 -4.62 5.03
CA LEU A 102 -17.96 -5.31 5.52
C LEU A 102 -18.18 -6.08 6.83
N LYS A 103 -19.40 -6.10 7.38
CA LYS A 103 -19.77 -6.76 8.65
C LYS A 103 -18.84 -6.38 9.82
N ARG A 104 -18.43 -5.12 9.91
CA ARG A 104 -17.49 -4.63 10.94
C ARG A 104 -18.23 -3.89 12.06
N LYS A 105 -17.65 -3.88 13.27
CA LYS A 105 -18.16 -3.07 14.39
C LYS A 105 -17.85 -1.58 14.23
N GLN A 106 -16.72 -1.28 13.58
CA GLN A 106 -16.22 0.06 13.27
C GLN A 106 -15.93 0.16 11.77
N GLY A 107 -15.81 1.39 11.26
CA GLY A 107 -15.36 1.62 9.89
C GLY A 107 -14.00 0.96 9.63
N PRO A 108 -13.72 0.54 8.38
CA PRO A 108 -12.41 0.01 8.04
C PRO A 108 -11.33 1.07 8.31
N LYS A 109 -10.15 0.63 8.77
CA LYS A 109 -8.93 1.43 8.75
C LYS A 109 -8.33 1.28 7.35
N VAL A 110 -8.04 2.39 6.70
CA VAL A 110 -7.42 2.47 5.37
C VAL A 110 -6.00 3.02 5.53
N ASP A 111 -5.06 2.43 4.82
CA ASP A 111 -3.63 2.75 4.96
C ASP A 111 -3.27 4.13 4.39
N LEU A 112 -3.82 4.51 3.24
CA LEU A 112 -3.60 5.80 2.60
C LEU A 112 -4.90 6.39 2.03
N ILE A 113 -5.12 7.68 2.29
CA ILE A 113 -6.17 8.50 1.70
C ILE A 113 -5.54 9.76 1.13
N ILE A 114 -5.82 10.08 -0.13
CA ILE A 114 -5.45 11.34 -0.77
C ILE A 114 -6.74 12.13 -1.02
N VAL A 115 -6.77 13.37 -0.55
CA VAL A 115 -7.91 14.28 -0.69
C VAL A 115 -7.48 15.60 -1.31
N GLN A 116 -8.43 16.30 -1.92
CA GLN A 116 -8.26 17.70 -2.28
C GLN A 116 -8.38 18.54 -0.99
N GLU A 117 -7.38 19.38 -0.71
CA GLU A 117 -7.37 20.26 0.46
C GLU A 117 -8.60 21.17 0.45
N ASN A 118 -9.23 21.35 1.61
CA ASN A 118 -10.46 22.13 1.80
C ASN A 118 -11.69 21.61 1.02
N SER A 119 -11.65 20.38 0.50
CA SER A 119 -12.81 19.73 -0.11
C SER A 119 -13.46 18.75 0.87
N LEU A 120 -14.79 18.76 0.92
CA LEU A 120 -15.61 17.76 1.61
C LEU A 120 -16.18 16.71 0.64
N GLY A 121 -15.72 16.73 -0.61
CA GLY A 121 -16.11 15.77 -1.63
C GLY A 121 -15.50 14.38 -1.42
N ARG A 122 -15.60 13.54 -2.46
CA ARG A 122 -15.00 12.21 -2.46
C ARG A 122 -13.48 12.28 -2.29
N PHE A 123 -12.90 11.21 -1.75
CA PHE A 123 -11.46 11.06 -1.78
C PHE A 123 -10.99 10.93 -3.24
N LEU A 124 -9.88 11.58 -3.57
CA LEU A 124 -9.26 11.42 -4.89
C LEU A 124 -8.77 9.98 -5.04
N LEU A 125 -8.19 9.42 -3.98
CA LEU A 125 -7.64 8.08 -3.96
C LEU A 125 -7.68 7.47 -2.56
N CYS A 126 -8.00 6.17 -2.48
CA CYS A 126 -7.72 5.33 -1.33
C CYS A 126 -6.77 4.19 -1.72
N ALA A 127 -5.84 3.84 -0.82
CA ALA A 127 -5.03 2.65 -1.00
C ALA A 127 -4.95 1.81 0.28
N GLU A 128 -4.89 0.50 0.07
CA GLU A 128 -4.51 -0.49 1.08
C GLU A 128 -3.14 -1.04 0.69
N ALA A 129 -2.26 -1.18 1.67
CA ALA A 129 -0.91 -1.66 1.47
C ALA A 129 -0.70 -2.98 2.21
N LYS A 130 0.05 -3.87 1.59
CA LYS A 130 0.50 -5.11 2.20
C LYS A 130 1.99 -5.25 2.07
N PHE A 131 2.63 -5.29 3.23
CA PHE A 131 4.05 -5.54 3.37
C PHE A 131 4.22 -6.97 3.90
N PHE A 132 4.65 -7.88 3.03
CA PHE A 132 4.84 -9.26 3.44
C PHE A 132 6.22 -9.47 4.06
N HIS A 133 6.23 -9.34 5.38
CA HIS A 133 7.27 -9.91 6.23
C HIS A 133 6.77 -11.26 6.74
N CYS A 134 7.38 -12.38 6.35
CA CYS A 134 7.17 -13.61 7.12
C CYS A 134 8.37 -13.87 7.97
N SER A 135 8.23 -13.60 9.26
CA SER A 135 8.84 -14.52 10.20
C SER A 135 8.13 -15.88 10.05
N GLU A 136 8.88 -16.98 10.11
CA GLU A 136 8.33 -18.34 10.19
C GLU A 136 7.26 -18.46 11.31
N GLU A 137 7.35 -17.61 12.34
CA GLU A 137 6.40 -17.49 13.45
C GLU A 137 5.00 -17.00 13.05
N SER A 138 4.87 -16.22 11.97
CA SER A 138 3.58 -15.71 11.50
C SER A 138 2.79 -16.78 10.75
N ILE A 139 3.47 -17.69 10.03
CA ILE A 139 2.87 -18.86 9.37
C ILE A 139 2.47 -19.91 10.41
N SER A 140 3.31 -20.14 11.42
CA SER A 140 3.12 -21.22 12.41
C SER A 140 1.90 -21.02 13.33
N ARG A 141 1.37 -19.80 13.44
CA ARG A 141 0.19 -19.49 14.29
C ARG A 141 -1.16 -19.78 13.61
N GLY A 142 -1.19 -20.25 12.37
CA GLY A 142 -2.30 -21.01 11.77
C GLY A 142 -3.69 -20.36 11.72
N LYS A 143 -3.83 -19.05 11.94
CA LYS A 143 -5.15 -18.39 12.07
C LYS A 143 -5.54 -17.43 10.93
N ARG A 144 -4.62 -17.08 10.03
CA ARG A 144 -4.87 -16.25 8.83
C ARG A 144 -3.78 -16.48 7.77
N THR A 145 -4.17 -16.69 6.52
CA THR A 145 -3.22 -16.74 5.38
C THR A 145 -3.01 -15.34 4.81
N ALA A 146 -1.90 -15.14 4.08
CA ALA A 146 -1.64 -13.91 3.33
C ALA A 146 -2.78 -13.60 2.35
N LYS A 147 -3.27 -14.61 1.64
CA LYS A 147 -4.41 -14.52 0.71
C LYS A 147 -5.67 -13.98 1.38
N THR A 148 -6.07 -14.53 2.53
CA THR A 148 -7.26 -14.04 3.25
C THR A 148 -7.11 -12.60 3.73
N ALA A 149 -5.89 -12.15 4.05
CA ALA A 149 -5.65 -10.75 4.39
C ALA A 149 -5.81 -9.83 3.15
N ILE A 150 -5.24 -10.23 2.01
CA ILE A 150 -5.35 -9.53 0.73
C ILE A 150 -6.82 -9.44 0.28
N GLU A 151 -7.55 -10.55 0.31
CA GLU A 151 -8.96 -10.61 -0.10
C GLU A 151 -9.81 -9.61 0.69
N LYS A 152 -9.58 -9.53 2.00
CA LYS A 152 -10.30 -8.61 2.89
C LYS A 152 -10.03 -7.14 2.54
N ASP A 153 -8.82 -6.81 2.13
CA ASP A 153 -8.45 -5.43 1.80
C ASP A 153 -8.93 -5.06 0.40
N ILE A 154 -8.86 -5.98 -0.55
CA ILE A 154 -9.51 -5.85 -1.86
C ILE A 154 -11.02 -5.65 -1.69
N GLU A 155 -11.70 -6.46 -0.87
CA GLU A 155 -13.12 -6.29 -0.56
C GLU A 155 -13.42 -4.90 0.05
N THR A 156 -12.51 -4.41 0.90
CA THR A 156 -12.60 -3.08 1.49
C THR A 156 -12.52 -1.98 0.43
N LEU A 157 -11.54 -2.05 -0.46
CA LEU A 157 -11.36 -1.12 -1.58
C LEU A 157 -12.55 -1.15 -2.56
N VAL A 158 -13.04 -2.34 -2.91
CA VAL A 158 -14.25 -2.51 -3.73
C VAL A 158 -15.44 -1.80 -3.09
N ALA A 159 -15.67 -2.02 -1.80
CA ALA A 159 -16.78 -1.39 -1.09
C ALA A 159 -16.65 0.14 -1.02
N ILE A 160 -15.44 0.66 -0.79
CA ILE A 160 -15.15 2.10 -0.78
C ILE A 160 -15.48 2.74 -2.13
N ARG A 161 -15.02 2.14 -3.24
CA ARG A 161 -15.29 2.62 -4.59
C ARG A 161 -16.77 2.55 -4.93
N ASP A 162 -17.41 1.40 -4.71
CA ASP A 162 -18.81 1.17 -5.11
C ASP A 162 -19.78 2.09 -4.37
N LEU A 163 -19.44 2.49 -3.14
CA LEU A 163 -20.22 3.45 -2.35
C LEU A 163 -19.90 4.92 -2.68
N GLY A 164 -19.02 5.16 -3.65
CA GLY A 164 -18.62 6.50 -4.08
C GLY A 164 -17.89 7.27 -2.98
N ILE A 165 -17.13 6.60 -2.11
CA ILE A 165 -16.31 7.25 -1.08
C ILE A 165 -15.00 7.75 -1.68
N ALA A 166 -14.41 6.98 -2.61
CA ALA A 166 -13.21 7.35 -3.36
C ALA A 166 -13.44 7.27 -4.87
N GLU A 167 -12.81 8.16 -5.62
CA GLU A 167 -12.81 8.15 -7.09
C GLU A 167 -11.93 7.06 -7.68
N ARG A 168 -10.82 6.78 -6.97
CA ARG A 168 -9.84 5.74 -7.31
C ARG A 168 -9.50 4.91 -6.09
N VAL A 169 -9.21 3.64 -6.36
CA VAL A 169 -8.73 2.68 -5.36
C VAL A 169 -7.53 1.93 -5.89
N ILE A 170 -6.49 1.85 -5.06
CA ILE A 170 -5.21 1.22 -5.40
C ILE A 170 -4.88 0.16 -4.35
N PHE A 171 -4.33 -0.96 -4.79
CA PHE A 171 -3.77 -1.96 -3.89
C PHE A 171 -2.25 -1.98 -4.03
N ILE A 172 -1.53 -1.90 -2.92
CA ILE A 172 -0.07 -1.87 -2.92
C ILE A 172 0.45 -3.18 -2.33
N LEU A 173 1.22 -3.92 -3.11
CA LEU A 173 1.92 -5.13 -2.68
C LEU A 173 3.42 -4.86 -2.62
N PHE A 174 3.99 -5.00 -1.43
CA PHE A 174 5.43 -5.04 -1.24
C PHE A 174 5.83 -6.40 -0.64
N ASP A 175 6.43 -7.25 -1.46
CA ASP A 175 6.89 -8.58 -1.06
C ASP A 175 8.42 -8.64 -1.04
N ASP A 176 8.98 -8.43 0.15
CA ASP A 176 10.41 -8.53 0.42
C ASP A 176 10.86 -9.97 0.74
N TYR A 177 9.99 -10.97 0.57
CA TYR A 177 10.22 -12.36 0.98
C TYR A 177 9.72 -13.39 -0.05
N TYR A 178 9.49 -12.96 -1.30
CA TYR A 178 8.81 -13.76 -2.32
C TYR A 178 9.54 -15.09 -2.63
N TRP A 179 10.87 -15.17 -2.44
CA TRP A 179 11.66 -16.40 -2.64
C TRP A 179 11.49 -17.43 -1.52
N ILE A 180 10.96 -17.07 -0.36
CA ILE A 180 10.86 -17.96 0.82
C ILE A 180 9.51 -18.67 0.88
N ARG A 181 8.43 -18.02 0.43
CA ARG A 181 7.07 -18.51 0.70
C ARG A 181 6.57 -19.57 -0.29
N ASN A 182 7.18 -19.73 -1.48
CA ASN A 182 6.71 -20.62 -2.55
C ASN A 182 5.19 -20.49 -2.89
N GLU A 183 4.57 -19.38 -2.48
CA GLU A 183 3.19 -19.04 -2.80
C GLU A 183 3.21 -17.91 -3.82
N ASP A 184 2.48 -18.10 -4.92
CA ASP A 184 2.34 -17.11 -5.98
C ASP A 184 1.34 -16.00 -5.56
N ILE A 185 1.75 -15.19 -4.59
CA ILE A 185 0.96 -14.08 -4.05
C ILE A 185 0.81 -12.96 -5.08
N GLU A 186 1.85 -12.72 -5.89
CA GLU A 186 1.83 -11.71 -6.95
C GLU A 186 0.73 -12.01 -7.98
N SER A 187 0.71 -13.22 -8.56
CA SER A 187 -0.35 -13.59 -9.50
C SER A 187 -1.74 -13.61 -8.84
N PHE A 188 -1.81 -13.95 -7.55
CA PHE A 188 -3.07 -13.87 -6.80
C PHE A 188 -3.58 -12.42 -6.72
N VAL A 189 -2.72 -11.48 -6.33
CA VAL A 189 -3.04 -10.05 -6.25
C VAL A 189 -3.39 -9.49 -7.63
N GLU A 190 -2.62 -9.80 -8.68
CA GLU A 190 -2.91 -9.36 -10.05
C GLU A 190 -4.30 -9.81 -10.49
N ASN A 191 -4.63 -11.09 -10.32
CA ASN A 191 -5.91 -11.64 -10.74
C ASN A 191 -7.07 -11.01 -9.96
N ALA A 192 -6.95 -10.89 -8.64
CA ALA A 192 -7.98 -10.29 -7.81
C ALA A 192 -8.19 -8.79 -8.12
N CYS A 193 -7.10 -8.04 -8.30
CA CYS A 193 -7.18 -6.62 -8.68
C CYS A 193 -7.79 -6.45 -10.07
N LYS A 194 -7.43 -7.31 -11.04
CA LYS A 194 -8.00 -7.30 -12.39
C LYS A 194 -9.49 -7.61 -12.40
N GLU A 195 -9.93 -8.63 -11.67
CA GLU A 195 -11.34 -8.99 -11.52
C GLU A 195 -12.16 -7.79 -11.03
N HIS A 196 -11.60 -7.08 -10.05
CA HIS A 196 -12.26 -5.95 -9.43
C HIS A 196 -11.92 -4.59 -10.05
N LYS A 197 -11.13 -4.49 -11.13
CA LYS A 197 -10.69 -3.20 -11.72
C LYS A 197 -10.04 -2.26 -10.68
N ILE A 198 -9.19 -2.83 -9.84
CA ILE A 198 -8.31 -2.10 -8.92
C ILE A 198 -6.92 -2.05 -9.56
N ILE A 199 -6.22 -0.93 -9.39
CA ILE A 199 -4.84 -0.79 -9.88
C ILE A 199 -3.90 -1.41 -8.84
N PRO A 200 -3.10 -2.43 -9.21
CA PRO A 200 -2.07 -2.96 -8.32
C PRO A 200 -0.75 -2.21 -8.53
N LEU A 201 -0.13 -1.76 -7.43
CA LEU A 201 1.26 -1.31 -7.38
C LEU A 201 2.08 -2.37 -6.69
N MET A 202 2.95 -3.06 -7.43
CA MET A 202 3.65 -4.24 -6.92
C MET A 202 5.16 -4.08 -6.94
N HIS A 203 5.79 -4.68 -5.95
CA HIS A 203 7.22 -4.85 -5.86
C HIS A 203 7.56 -6.19 -5.21
N ASN A 204 8.40 -6.95 -5.88
CA ASN A 204 9.13 -8.06 -5.31
C ASN A 204 10.61 -7.64 -5.24
N SER A 205 11.23 -7.69 -4.06
CA SER A 205 12.62 -7.21 -3.89
C SER A 205 13.63 -8.19 -4.49
N LYS A 206 13.67 -8.30 -5.83
CA LYS A 206 14.60 -9.18 -6.55
C LYS A 206 16.06 -8.79 -6.29
N ALA A 207 16.33 -7.55 -5.89
CA ALA A 207 17.65 -7.08 -5.51
C ALA A 207 18.34 -7.95 -4.42
N LYS A 208 17.56 -8.65 -3.57
CA LYS A 208 18.11 -9.58 -2.57
C LYS A 208 18.56 -10.93 -3.13
N VAL A 209 18.10 -11.31 -4.32
CA VAL A 209 18.42 -12.60 -4.97
C VAL A 209 19.29 -12.47 -6.21
N GLU A 210 19.46 -11.25 -6.73
CA GLU A 210 20.36 -11.00 -7.85
C GLU A 210 21.81 -11.25 -7.41
N PRO A 211 22.59 -12.04 -8.16
CA PRO A 211 23.97 -12.30 -7.81
C PRO A 211 24.78 -11.00 -7.78
N TRP A 212 25.50 -10.79 -6.68
CA TRP A 212 26.34 -9.62 -6.46
C TRP A 212 27.46 -9.65 -7.52
N LYS A 213 27.42 -8.74 -8.49
CA LYS A 213 28.37 -8.74 -9.63
C LYS A 213 29.75 -8.25 -9.21
#